data_AF-A0A7S2D338-F1
#
_entry.id   AF-A0A7S2D338-F1
#
_cell.length_a   1.000
_cell.length_b   1.000
_cell.length_c   1.000
_cell.angle_alpha   90.00
_cell.angle_beta   90.00
_cell.angle_gamma   90.00
#
_symmetry.space_group_name_H-M   'P 1'
#
loop_
_entity.id
_entity.type
_entity.pdbx_description
1 polymer ?
#
loop_
_entity_poly.entity_id
_entity_poly.type
_entity_poly.pdbx_seq_one_letter_code
_entity_poly.pdbx_strand_id
1 'polypeptide(L)'
;FPEISHIVPIGRCQEYGDVVAGVGGVDVCFPNGEDQRQVFSRAYEAVKDIAKAHQGEMVLIVTHGVVLTVLLKHFLGQDIATPRAFAIQNTALNIVELDAGGQWLVRAIGDTAHQEGPQSQL
;
A
#
# COMPACT_ATOMS: atom_id res chain seq x y z
N PHE A 1 -13.93 -13.35 14.63
CA PHE A 1 -12.99 -12.57 13.80
C PHE A 1 -11.60 -13.03 14.19
N PRO A 2 -10.76 -13.57 13.29
CA PRO A 2 -9.40 -13.90 13.69
C PRO A 2 -8.69 -12.58 14.05
N GLU A 3 -7.83 -12.66 15.04
CA GLU A 3 -7.18 -11.52 15.69
C GLU A 3 -6.45 -10.63 14.68
N ILE A 4 -6.52 -9.30 14.89
CA ILE A 4 -5.64 -8.34 14.22
C ILE A 4 -4.22 -8.67 14.68
N SER A 5 -3.48 -9.42 13.86
CA SER A 5 -2.21 -10.04 14.29
C SER A 5 -0.97 -9.17 14.06
N HIS A 6 -1.08 -8.09 13.26
CA HIS A 6 0.09 -7.30 12.83
C HIS A 6 -0.20 -5.79 12.87
N ILE A 7 0.17 -5.14 13.98
CA ILE A 7 0.24 -3.67 14.09
C ILE A 7 1.68 -3.25 13.82
N VAL A 8 1.88 -2.46 12.76
CA VAL A 8 3.21 -1.98 12.36
C VAL A 8 3.40 -0.55 12.88
N PRO A 9 4.44 -0.27 13.69
CA PRO A 9 4.67 1.06 14.23
C PRO A 9 4.99 2.06 13.12
N ILE A 10 4.49 3.29 13.28
CA ILE A 10 4.73 4.43 12.39
C ILE A 10 6.15 4.96 12.64
N GLY A 11 6.90 5.19 11.56
CA GLY A 11 8.18 5.89 11.58
C GLY A 11 8.07 7.34 12.07
N ARG A 12 9.20 8.02 12.27
CA ARG A 12 9.22 9.44 12.65
C ARG A 12 10.28 10.19 11.89
N CYS A 13 9.87 11.17 11.10
CA CYS A 13 10.76 12.20 10.60
C CYS A 13 11.02 13.28 11.65
N GLN A 14 12.26 13.77 11.64
CA GLN A 14 12.75 14.80 12.56
C GLN A 14 12.49 16.23 12.04
N GLU A 15 12.45 16.44 10.71
CA GLU A 15 12.34 17.77 10.09
C GLU A 15 11.38 17.78 8.89
N TYR A 16 10.93 18.98 8.48
CA TYR A 16 10.02 19.21 7.34
C TYR A 16 10.83 19.18 6.03
N GLY A 17 10.54 18.24 5.12
CA GLY A 17 11.18 18.19 3.80
C GLY A 17 10.70 19.30 2.85
N ASP A 18 11.48 19.61 1.81
CA ASP A 18 11.13 20.65 0.81
C ASP A 18 9.79 20.32 0.12
N VAL A 19 8.74 21.06 0.47
CA VAL A 19 7.41 20.94 -0.14
C VAL A 19 7.35 21.78 -1.40
N VAL A 20 7.40 21.13 -2.56
CA VAL A 20 6.97 21.77 -3.81
C VAL A 20 5.44 21.75 -3.82
N ALA A 21 4.84 22.92 -3.66
CA ALA A 21 3.39 23.10 -3.55
C ALA A 21 2.63 22.44 -4.72
N GLY A 22 1.83 21.40 -4.42
CA GLY A 22 0.85 20.86 -5.37
C GLY A 22 0.80 19.33 -5.48
N VAL A 23 1.84 18.61 -5.06
CA VAL A 23 1.84 17.14 -5.02
C VAL A 23 2.60 16.70 -3.77
N GLY A 24 1.99 15.88 -2.92
CA GLY A 24 2.70 15.22 -1.82
C GLY A 24 3.84 14.36 -2.40
N GLY A 25 5.04 14.92 -2.47
CA GLY A 25 6.23 14.27 -2.99
C GLY A 25 6.57 13.03 -2.17
N VAL A 26 7.33 12.12 -2.77
CA VAL A 26 7.74 10.86 -2.12
C VAL A 26 8.57 11.11 -0.87
N ASP A 27 9.33 12.19 -0.85
CA ASP A 27 10.21 12.57 0.24
C ASP A 27 9.62 13.71 1.09
N VAL A 28 8.34 14.08 0.88
CA VAL A 28 7.64 15.01 1.76
C VAL A 28 7.39 14.30 3.08
N CYS A 29 8.03 14.80 4.13
CA CYS A 29 7.83 14.31 5.47
C CYS A 29 7.38 15.39 6.44
N PHE A 30 6.34 15.09 7.20
CA PHE A 30 5.85 15.94 8.28
C PHE A 30 6.61 15.62 9.59
N PRO A 31 6.83 16.60 10.48
CA PRO A 31 7.41 16.36 11.81
C PRO A 31 6.61 15.29 12.57
N ASN A 32 7.30 14.27 13.08
CA ASN A 32 6.71 13.07 13.70
C ASN A 32 5.81 12.22 12.78
N GLY A 33 5.84 12.47 11.46
CA GLY A 33 5.15 11.69 10.45
C GLY A 33 6.10 10.74 9.70
N GLU A 34 5.63 10.27 8.54
CA GLU A 34 6.37 9.40 7.63
C GLU A 34 6.40 9.99 6.22
N ASP A 35 7.49 9.76 5.51
CA ASP A 35 7.54 9.89 4.05
C ASP A 35 7.05 8.60 3.37
N GLN A 36 6.87 8.62 2.04
CA GLN A 36 6.34 7.44 1.34
C GLN A 36 7.31 6.26 1.32
N ARG A 37 8.61 6.48 1.46
CA ARG A 37 9.63 5.41 1.51
C ARG A 37 9.62 4.70 2.86
N GLN A 38 9.44 5.44 3.95
CA GLN A 38 9.25 4.89 5.29
C GLN A 38 7.96 4.06 5.36
N VAL A 39 6.85 4.61 4.83
CA VAL A 39 5.58 3.86 4.72
C VAL A 39 5.78 2.57 3.91
N PHE A 40 6.46 2.66 2.76
CA PHE A 40 6.78 1.48 1.95
C PHE A 40 7.59 0.45 2.72
N SER A 41 8.70 0.87 3.34
CA SER A 41 9.59 -0.03 4.06
C SER A 41 8.82 -0.82 5.10
N ARG A 42 8.08 -0.15 6.00
CA ARG A 42 7.35 -0.84 7.07
C ARG A 42 6.22 -1.72 6.55
N ALA A 43 5.51 -1.26 5.51
CA ALA A 43 4.38 -2.00 4.95
C ALA A 43 4.86 -3.26 4.22
N TYR A 44 5.96 -3.15 3.47
CA TYR A 44 6.49 -4.27 2.71
C TYR A 44 7.14 -5.31 3.62
N GLU A 45 7.82 -4.91 4.70
CA GLU A 45 8.27 -5.85 5.73
C GLU A 45 7.10 -6.65 6.30
N ALA A 46 6.00 -5.99 6.67
CA ALA A 46 4.81 -6.68 7.18
C ALA A 46 4.17 -7.63 6.15
N VAL A 47 4.13 -7.25 4.86
CA VAL A 47 3.65 -8.13 3.79
C VAL A 47 4.55 -9.36 3.65
N LYS A 48 5.88 -9.21 3.74
CA LYS A 48 6.81 -10.35 3.69
C LYS A 48 6.60 -11.29 4.88
N ASP A 49 6.41 -10.75 6.08
CA ASP A 49 6.15 -11.56 7.27
C ASP A 49 4.84 -12.34 7.15
N ILE A 50 3.77 -11.69 6.67
CA ILE A 50 2.48 -12.34 6.39
C ILE A 50 2.65 -13.44 5.33
N ALA A 51 3.33 -13.15 4.22
CA ALA A 51 3.55 -14.12 3.15
C ALA A 51 4.37 -15.34 3.62
N LYS A 52 5.33 -15.13 4.54
CA LYS A 52 6.11 -16.20 5.14
C LYS A 52 5.28 -17.04 6.13
N ALA A 53 4.39 -16.41 6.89
CA ALA A 53 3.54 -17.09 7.87
C ALA A 53 2.40 -17.89 7.21
N HIS A 54 1.90 -17.44 6.05
CA HIS A 54 0.71 -17.97 5.36
C HIS A 54 1.04 -18.51 3.96
N GLN A 55 2.09 -19.34 3.86
CA GLN A 55 2.50 -19.91 2.57
C GLN A 55 1.43 -20.85 2.00
N GLY A 56 1.01 -20.59 0.76
CA GLY A 56 -0.03 -21.38 0.08
C GLY A 56 -1.45 -21.07 0.51
N GLU A 57 -1.65 -20.07 1.38
CA GLU A 57 -2.97 -19.62 1.83
C GLU A 57 -3.40 -18.33 1.13
N MET A 58 -4.71 -18.03 1.15
CA MET A 58 -5.26 -16.75 0.75
C MET A 58 -5.49 -15.89 2.00
N VAL A 59 -4.89 -14.69 2.03
CA VAL A 59 -5.01 -13.74 3.13
C VAL A 59 -5.69 -12.45 2.67
N LEU A 60 -6.46 -11.82 3.58
CA LEU A 60 -7.03 -10.50 3.37
C LEU A 60 -6.25 -9.46 4.19
N ILE A 61 -5.74 -8.43 3.53
CA ILE A 61 -5.09 -7.28 4.17
C ILE A 61 -5.99 -6.06 4.00
N VAL A 62 -6.39 -5.45 5.12
CA VAL A 62 -7.12 -4.17 5.15
C VAL A 62 -6.15 -3.07 5.53
N THR A 63 -6.08 -2.01 4.72
CA THR A 63 -5.13 -0.91 4.92
C THR A 63 -5.65 0.43 4.37
N HIS A 64 -4.80 1.44 4.34
CA HIS A 64 -5.10 2.80 3.88
C HIS A 64 -4.54 3.08 2.48
N GLY A 65 -5.04 4.13 1.82
CA GLY A 65 -4.70 4.44 0.44
C GLY A 65 -3.23 4.75 0.17
N VAL A 66 -2.52 5.38 1.11
CA VAL A 66 -1.07 5.65 0.97
C VAL A 66 -0.27 4.34 0.99
N VAL A 67 -0.59 3.44 1.93
CA VAL A 67 0.04 2.12 2.04
C VAL A 67 -0.22 1.29 0.77
N LEU A 68 -1.48 1.26 0.32
CA LEU A 68 -1.86 0.54 -0.90
C LEU A 68 -1.14 1.11 -2.13
N THR A 69 -0.98 2.43 -2.21
CA THR A 69 -0.29 3.10 -3.33
C THR A 69 1.17 2.66 -3.41
N VAL A 70 1.91 2.69 -2.31
CA VAL A 70 3.34 2.34 -2.34
C VAL A 70 3.56 0.84 -2.57
N LEU A 71 2.70 -0.02 -2.04
CA LEU A 71 2.75 -1.46 -2.27
C LEU A 71 2.43 -1.81 -3.73
N LEU A 72 1.35 -1.25 -4.31
CA LEU A 72 0.98 -1.52 -5.69
C LEU A 72 2.04 -1.04 -6.69
N LYS A 73 2.67 0.13 -6.45
CA LYS A 73 3.81 0.57 -7.27
C LYS A 73 4.93 -0.46 -7.27
N HIS A 74 5.31 -0.96 -6.08
CA HIS A 74 6.33 -1.99 -5.94
C HIS A 74 5.95 -3.29 -6.66
N PHE A 75 4.72 -3.79 -6.48
CA PHE A 75 4.25 -5.01 -7.16
C PHE A 75 4.16 -4.87 -8.68
N LEU A 76 3.97 -3.64 -9.19
CA LEU A 76 4.02 -3.32 -10.61
C LEU A 76 5.44 -3.08 -11.14
N GLY A 77 6.47 -3.21 -10.30
CA GLY A 77 7.86 -2.92 -10.67
C GLY A 77 8.14 -1.43 -10.92
N GLN A 78 7.33 -0.54 -10.37
CA GLN A 78 7.46 0.91 -10.50
C GLN A 78 8.25 1.50 -9.34
N ASP A 79 9.07 2.52 -9.62
CA ASP A 79 9.69 3.32 -8.54
C ASP A 79 8.60 4.03 -7.73
N ILE A 80 8.81 4.17 -6.41
CA ILE A 80 7.89 4.85 -5.50
C ILE A 80 7.66 6.31 -5.95
N ALA A 81 8.67 6.96 -6.53
CA ALA A 81 8.61 8.31 -7.10
C ALA A 81 7.76 8.43 -8.36
N THR A 82 7.44 7.32 -9.02
CA THR A 82 6.58 7.32 -10.21
C THR A 82 5.21 7.89 -9.85
N PRO A 83 4.64 8.82 -10.65
CA PRO A 83 3.26 9.27 -10.47
C PRO A 83 2.27 8.09 -10.45
N ARG A 84 1.27 8.15 -9.56
CA ARG A 84 0.27 7.09 -9.44
C ARG A 84 -0.59 7.03 -10.71
N ALA A 85 -0.59 5.87 -11.37
CA ALA A 85 -1.32 5.63 -12.62
C ALA A 85 -2.67 4.88 -12.43
N PHE A 86 -3.06 4.59 -11.18
CA PHE A 86 -4.26 3.80 -10.84
C PHE A 86 -5.10 4.51 -9.79
N ALA A 87 -6.42 4.31 -9.81
CA ALA A 87 -7.33 4.85 -8.79
C ALA A 87 -7.26 4.02 -7.50
N ILE A 88 -7.42 4.67 -6.35
CA ILE A 88 -7.63 4.02 -5.05
C ILE A 88 -9.05 4.35 -4.62
N GLN A 89 -9.95 3.39 -4.76
CA GLN A 89 -11.33 3.49 -4.29
C GLN A 89 -11.46 2.80 -2.94
N ASN A 90 -12.29 3.37 -2.07
CA ASN A 90 -12.61 2.73 -0.79
C ASN A 90 -13.23 1.37 -1.04
N THR A 91 -12.86 0.39 -0.20
CA THR A 91 -13.32 -1.00 -0.25
C THR A 91 -13.12 -1.71 -1.60
N ALA A 92 -12.32 -1.15 -2.51
CA ALA A 92 -11.96 -1.83 -3.75
C ALA A 92 -10.98 -2.97 -3.48
N LEU A 93 -11.15 -4.09 -4.19
CA LEU A 93 -10.28 -5.25 -4.09
C LEU A 93 -9.05 -5.08 -4.98
N ASN A 94 -7.89 -5.40 -4.41
CA ASN A 94 -6.63 -5.47 -5.13
C ASN A 94 -6.04 -6.85 -4.86
N ILE A 95 -5.79 -7.62 -5.91
CA ILE A 95 -5.39 -9.02 -5.80
C ILE A 95 -3.96 -9.14 -6.29
N VAL A 96 -3.08 -9.59 -5.40
CA VAL A 96 -1.66 -9.81 -5.68
C VAL A 96 -1.31 -11.23 -5.25
N GLU A 97 -0.58 -11.93 -6.09
CA GLU A 97 -0.14 -13.31 -5.89
C GLU A 97 1.39 -13.35 -5.78
N LEU A 98 1.91 -14.09 -4.81
CA LEU A 98 3.33 -14.42 -4.74
C LEU A 98 3.54 -15.80 -5.37
N ASP A 99 4.25 -15.87 -6.49
CA ASP A 99 4.50 -17.15 -7.17
C ASP A 99 5.59 -17.97 -6.46
N ALA A 100 5.76 -19.24 -6.91
CA ALA A 100 6.76 -20.15 -6.36
C ALA A 100 8.22 -19.68 -6.61
N GLY A 101 8.43 -18.76 -7.55
CA GLY A 101 9.73 -18.12 -7.83
C GLY A 101 10.00 -16.89 -6.96
N GLY A 102 9.06 -16.50 -6.09
CA GLY A 102 9.17 -15.32 -5.24
C GLY A 102 8.83 -14.00 -5.96
N GLN A 103 8.18 -14.06 -7.12
CA GLN A 103 7.74 -12.88 -7.86
C GLN A 103 6.30 -12.52 -7.51
N TRP A 104 6.06 -11.22 -7.36
CA TRP A 104 4.72 -10.68 -7.14
C TRP A 104 4.02 -10.47 -8.48
N LEU A 105 2.79 -10.96 -8.58
CA LEU A 105 1.94 -10.89 -9.76
C LEU A 105 0.64 -10.16 -9.40
N VAL A 106 0.40 -9.02 -10.03
CA VAL A 106 -0.85 -8.27 -9.83
C VAL A 106 -1.94 -8.87 -10.71
N ARG A 107 -3.01 -9.39 -10.10
CA ARG A 107 -4.15 -10.02 -10.77
C ARG A 107 -5.32 -9.06 -10.98
N ALA A 108 -5.55 -8.15 -10.04
CA ALA A 108 -6.59 -7.14 -10.12
C ALA A 108 -6.18 -5.88 -9.36
N ILE A 109 -6.58 -4.71 -9.88
CA ILE A 109 -6.42 -3.41 -9.22
C ILE A 109 -7.78 -2.72 -9.23
N GLY A 110 -8.21 -2.25 -8.06
CA GLY A 110 -9.41 -1.40 -7.95
C GLY A 110 -10.72 -2.09 -8.33
N ASP A 111 -10.86 -3.40 -8.08
CA ASP A 111 -12.11 -4.11 -8.38
C ASP A 111 -13.22 -3.69 -7.40
N THR A 112 -14.25 -3.06 -7.94
CA THR A 112 -15.45 -2.61 -7.22
C THR A 112 -16.72 -3.33 -7.68
N ALA A 113 -16.63 -4.49 -8.32
CA ALA A 113 -17.79 -5.20 -8.88
C ALA A 113 -18.83 -5.56 -7.80
N HIS A 114 -18.39 -5.72 -6.55
CA HIS A 114 -19.24 -6.01 -5.40
C HIS A 114 -19.94 -4.77 -4.81
N GLN A 115 -19.56 -3.56 -5.23
CA GLN A 115 -20.15 -2.33 -4.73
C GLN A 115 -21.45 -2.05 -5.48
N GLU A 116 -22.57 -2.08 -4.77
CA GLU A 116 -23.86 -1.63 -5.30
C GLU A 116 -24.08 -0.14 -4.97
N GLY A 117 -24.57 0.63 -5.94
CA GLY A 117 -24.97 2.02 -5.75
C GLY A 117 -23.94 3.09 -6.17
N PRO A 118 -24.38 4.36 -6.32
CA PRO A 118 -23.53 5.43 -6.82
C PRO A 118 -22.36 5.70 -5.87
N GLN A 119 -21.14 5.65 -6.41
CA GLN A 119 -19.94 6.06 -5.68
C GLN A 119 -19.97 7.58 -5.51
N SER A 120 -19.80 8.08 -4.28
CA SER A 120 -19.67 9.51 -4.04
C SER A 120 -18.39 10.02 -4.70
N GLN A 121 -18.52 10.58 -5.89
CA GLN A 121 -17.49 11.37 -6.54
C GLN A 121 -17.36 12.67 -5.76
N LEU A 122 -16.31 12.76 -4.92
CA LEU A 122 -15.83 14.03 -4.39
C LEU A 122 -14.88 14.68 -5.40
#